data_AF-A0A023BT31-F1
#
_entry.id   AF-A0A023BT31-F1
#
_cell.length_a   1.000
_cell.length_b   1.000
_cell.length_c   1.000
_cell.angle_alpha   90.00
_cell.angle_beta   90.00
_cell.angle_gamma   90.00
#
_symmetry.space_group_name_H-M   'P 1'
#
loop_
_entity.id
_entity.type
_entity.pdbx_description
1 polymer ?
#
loop_
_entity_poly.entity_id
_entity_poly.type
_entity_poly.pdbx_seq_one_letter_code
_entity_poly.pdbx_strand_id
1 'polypeptide(L)'
;MKKILEKYSEKPKNLFGLLFMNFLFGYAPLALLLGILSLLDIVPVNFNGEATYGIKGFIIMILFIPFVAFLFAFFMWVYFLIGNFFMKLFKNIF
;
A
#
# COMPACT_ATOMS: atom_id res chain seq x y z
N MET A 1 12.19 -6.60 24.60
CA MET A 1 11.29 -5.77 23.78
C MET A 1 11.79 -4.35 23.58
N LYS A 2 12.09 -3.56 24.64
CA LYS A 2 12.49 -2.14 24.51
C LYS A 2 13.71 -1.91 23.59
N LYS A 3 14.80 -2.68 23.77
CA LYS A 3 16.00 -2.62 22.90
C LYS A 3 15.75 -3.06 21.45
N ILE A 4 14.75 -3.92 21.21
CA ILE A 4 14.38 -4.37 19.86
C ILE A 4 13.59 -3.23 19.19
N LEU A 5 12.58 -2.70 19.87
CA LEU A 5 11.79 -1.56 19.40
C LEU A 5 12.67 -0.34 19.09
N GLU A 6 13.61 0.01 19.96
CA GLU A 6 14.52 1.15 19.74
C GLU A 6 15.45 0.93 18.53
N LYS A 7 15.86 -0.31 18.26
CA LYS A 7 16.70 -0.65 17.09
C LYS A 7 15.96 -0.51 15.76
N TYR A 8 14.64 -0.70 15.75
CA TYR A 8 13.82 -0.63 14.53
C TYR A 8 12.94 0.64 14.44
N SER A 9 12.90 1.44 15.50
CA SER A 9 12.15 2.70 15.58
C SER A 9 13.01 3.89 15.15
N GLU A 10 13.52 3.87 13.93
CA GLU A 10 14.10 5.08 13.34
C GLU A 10 12.99 5.97 12.78
N LYS A 11 13.06 7.28 13.05
CA LYS A 11 12.14 8.23 12.41
C LYS A 11 12.41 8.22 10.90
N PRO A 12 11.38 8.01 10.07
CA PRO A 12 11.58 7.96 8.63
C PRO A 12 12.06 9.31 8.11
N LYS A 13 13.14 9.30 7.31
CA LYS A 13 13.60 10.48 6.56
C LYS A 13 12.57 10.92 5.51
N ASN A 14 11.81 9.98 4.96
CA ASN A 14 10.73 10.21 4.00
C ASN A 14 9.50 9.37 4.40
N LEU A 15 8.46 10.04 4.89
CA LEU A 15 7.21 9.39 5.30
C LEU A 15 6.51 8.70 4.13
N PHE A 16 6.45 9.33 2.96
CA PHE A 16 5.80 8.74 1.79
C PHE A 16 6.49 7.45 1.35
N GLY A 17 7.83 7.47 1.28
CA GLY A 17 8.61 6.28 0.92
C GLY A 17 8.41 5.11 1.89
N LEU A 18 8.35 5.42 3.21
CA LEU A 18 8.04 4.40 4.22
C LEU A 18 6.63 3.82 4.01
N LEU A 19 5.62 4.68 3.85
CA LEU A 19 4.24 4.25 3.62
C LEU A 19 4.13 3.39 2.35
N PHE A 20 4.74 3.84 1.25
CA PHE A 20 4.76 3.11 -0.01
C PHE A 20 5.35 1.71 0.14
N MET A 21 6.54 1.58 0.72
CA MET A 21 7.17 0.27 0.91
C MET A 21 6.34 -0.63 1.83
N ASN A 22 5.79 -0.08 2.92
CA ASN A 22 4.95 -0.85 3.84
C ASN A 22 3.66 -1.36 3.15
N PHE A 23 2.98 -0.51 2.38
CA PHE A 23 1.80 -0.93 1.63
C PHE A 23 2.16 -1.90 0.50
N LEU A 24 3.27 -1.69 -0.20
CA LEU A 24 3.74 -2.57 -1.27
C LEU A 24 3.97 -3.99 -0.75
N PHE A 25 4.79 -4.14 0.29
CA PHE A 25 5.10 -5.46 0.85
C PHE A 25 3.99 -6.03 1.71
N GLY A 26 3.14 -5.20 2.32
CA GLY A 26 1.95 -5.66 3.06
C GLY A 26 0.87 -6.21 2.14
N TYR A 27 0.64 -5.56 0.99
CA TYR A 27 -0.41 -5.95 0.03
C TYR A 27 0.05 -7.03 -0.96
N ALA A 28 1.34 -7.01 -1.36
CA ALA A 28 1.85 -7.91 -2.39
C ALA A 28 1.55 -9.40 -2.18
N PRO A 29 1.71 -10.00 -0.98
CA PRO A 29 1.42 -11.42 -0.77
C PRO A 29 -0.03 -11.80 -1.10
N LEU A 30 -0.98 -10.94 -0.73
CA LEU A 30 -2.40 -11.16 -1.00
C LEU A 30 -2.70 -11.03 -2.49
N ALA A 31 -2.17 -9.99 -3.13
CA ALA A 31 -2.36 -9.76 -4.57
C ALA A 31 -1.71 -10.87 -5.42
N LEU A 32 -0.52 -11.33 -5.03
CA LEU A 32 0.16 -12.46 -5.69
C LEU A 32 -0.64 -13.74 -5.53
N LEU A 33 -1.19 -14.03 -4.35
CA LEU A 33 -2.06 -15.19 -4.13
C LEU A 33 -3.27 -15.15 -5.07
N LEU A 34 -3.97 -14.02 -5.15
CA LEU A 34 -5.11 -13.84 -6.06
C LEU A 34 -4.69 -13.99 -7.53
N GLY A 35 -3.52 -13.46 -7.90
CA GLY A 35 -2.96 -13.64 -9.22
C GLY A 35 -2.68 -15.12 -9.54
N ILE A 36 -2.14 -15.89 -8.59
CA ILE A 36 -1.89 -17.33 -8.76
C ILE A 36 -3.22 -18.09 -8.89
N LEU A 37 -4.23 -17.74 -8.11
CA LEU A 37 -5.56 -18.35 -8.23
C LEU A 37 -6.20 -18.06 -9.59
N SER A 38 -5.98 -16.87 -10.14
CA SER A 38 -6.39 -16.52 -11.50
C SER A 38 -5.60 -17.29 -12.55
N LEU A 39 -4.30 -17.49 -12.33
CA LEU A 39 -3.43 -18.30 -13.21
C LEU A 39 -3.91 -19.76 -13.30
N LEU A 40 -4.49 -20.29 -12.23
CA LEU A 40 -5.05 -21.64 -12.16
C LEU A 40 -6.54 -21.72 -12.58
N ASP A 41 -7.08 -20.65 -13.16
CA ASP A 41 -8.47 -20.53 -13.58
C ASP A 41 -9.50 -20.69 -12.43
N ILE A 42 -9.11 -20.47 -11.18
CA ILE A 42 -9.96 -20.64 -9.99
C ILE A 42 -10.75 -19.35 -9.69
N VAL A 43 -10.06 -18.20 -9.69
CA VAL A 43 -10.65 -16.88 -9.34
C VAL A 43 -10.40 -15.88 -10.47
N PRO A 44 -11.43 -15.27 -11.07
CA PRO A 44 -11.22 -14.26 -12.11
C PRO A 44 -10.66 -12.97 -11.53
N VAL A 45 -9.86 -12.28 -12.34
CA VAL A 45 -9.53 -10.87 -12.14
C VAL A 45 -10.49 -10.05 -13.00
N ASN A 46 -11.33 -9.23 -12.36
CA ASN A 46 -12.24 -8.35 -13.07
C ASN A 46 -11.49 -7.12 -13.57
N PHE A 47 -11.33 -7.00 -14.89
CA PHE A 47 -10.66 -5.88 -15.53
C PHE A 47 -11.57 -5.27 -16.58
N ASN A 48 -11.89 -3.98 -16.46
CA ASN A 48 -12.80 -3.25 -17.34
C ASN A 48 -14.19 -3.91 -17.52
N GLY A 49 -14.69 -4.58 -16.48
CA GLY A 49 -15.98 -5.28 -16.52
C GLY A 49 -15.92 -6.69 -17.10
N GLU A 50 -14.74 -7.15 -17.53
CA GLU A 50 -14.54 -8.52 -18.03
C GLU A 50 -13.80 -9.38 -17.00
N ALA A 51 -14.27 -10.62 -16.83
CA ALA A 51 -13.62 -11.63 -16.01
C ALA A 51 -12.41 -12.22 -16.77
N THR A 52 -11.20 -11.90 -16.32
CA THR A 52 -9.94 -12.35 -16.93
C THR A 52 -9.29 -13.45 -16.10
N TYR A 53 -8.87 -14.51 -16.77
CA TYR A 53 -8.19 -15.66 -16.16
C TYR A 53 -6.79 -15.90 -16.75
N GLY A 54 -6.10 -16.91 -16.22
CA GLY A 54 -4.80 -17.38 -16.67
C GLY A 54 -3.69 -16.35 -16.51
N ILE A 55 -2.72 -16.39 -17.44
CA ILE A 55 -1.54 -15.52 -17.44
C ILE A 55 -1.93 -14.04 -17.51
N LYS A 56 -3.01 -13.71 -18.24
CA LYS A 56 -3.49 -12.33 -18.34
C LYS A 56 -3.93 -11.79 -16.98
N GLY A 57 -4.73 -12.55 -16.24
CA GLY A 57 -5.17 -12.17 -14.89
C GLY A 57 -4.00 -12.03 -13.92
N PHE A 58 -3.04 -12.95 -13.97
CA PHE A 58 -1.82 -12.88 -13.16
C PHE A 58 -1.00 -11.61 -13.41
N ILE A 59 -0.76 -11.25 -14.68
CA ILE A 59 -0.02 -10.04 -15.06
C ILE A 59 -0.74 -8.79 -14.59
N ILE A 60 -2.07 -8.73 -14.75
CA ILE A 60 -2.88 -7.60 -14.27
C ILE A 60 -2.66 -7.41 -12.76
N MET A 61 -2.75 -8.49 -11.98
CA MET A 61 -2.55 -8.40 -10.52
C MET A 61 -1.15 -7.90 -10.15
N ILE A 62 -0.09 -8.38 -10.82
CA ILE A 62 1.28 -7.91 -10.57
C ILE A 62 1.42 -6.40 -10.82
N LEU A 63 0.86 -5.90 -11.92
CA LEU A 63 0.94 -4.49 -12.27
C LEU A 63 0.12 -3.60 -11.32
N PHE A 64 -0.96 -4.13 -10.74
CA PHE A 64 -1.79 -3.41 -9.77
C PHE A 64 -1.14 -3.30 -8.39
N ILE A 65 -0.22 -4.19 -8.01
CA ILE A 65 0.47 -4.13 -6.71
C ILE A 65 1.10 -2.75 -6.44
N PRO A 66 2.02 -2.23 -7.28
CA PRO A 66 2.64 -0.92 -7.05
C PRO A 66 1.63 0.23 -7.16
N PHE A 67 0.61 0.10 -8.02
CA PHE A 67 -0.42 1.12 -8.19
C PHE A 67 -1.29 1.28 -6.94
N VAL A 68 -1.78 0.17 -6.39
CA VAL A 68 -2.57 0.15 -5.16
C VAL A 68 -1.73 0.66 -3.97
N ALA A 69 -0.48 0.18 -3.84
CA ALA A 69 0.43 0.65 -2.80
C ALA A 69 0.68 2.17 -2.89
N PHE A 70 0.85 2.70 -4.11
CA PHE A 70 1.01 4.13 -4.34
C PHE A 70 -0.23 4.92 -3.91
N LEU A 71 -1.43 4.49 -4.29
CA LEU A 71 -2.68 5.16 -3.91
C LEU A 71 -2.85 5.22 -2.39
N PHE A 72 -2.67 4.09 -1.70
CA PHE A 72 -2.77 4.06 -0.23
C PHE A 72 -1.71 4.94 0.43
N ALA A 73 -0.46 4.88 -0.04
CA ALA A 73 0.61 5.71 0.48
C ALA A 73 0.32 7.20 0.28
N PHE A 74 -0.21 7.58 -0.88
CA PHE A 74 -0.57 8.96 -1.19
C PHE A 74 -1.69 9.48 -0.29
N PHE A 75 -2.81 8.76 -0.17
CA PHE A 75 -3.91 9.20 0.69
C PHE A 75 -3.49 9.30 2.16
N MET A 76 -2.72 8.33 2.65
CA MET A 76 -2.23 8.38 4.03
C MET A 76 -1.24 9.52 4.25
N TRP A 77 -0.36 9.78 3.29
CA TRP A 77 0.58 10.90 3.37
C TRP A 77 -0.16 12.25 3.41
N VAL A 78 -1.16 12.45 2.56
CA VAL A 78 -2.02 13.64 2.58
C VAL A 78 -2.76 13.77 3.92
N TYR A 79 -3.30 12.67 4.44
CA TYR A 79 -3.95 12.63 5.75
C TYR A 79 -3.02 13.12 6.87
N PHE A 80 -1.76 12.66 6.89
CA PHE A 80 -0.77 13.13 7.85
C PHE A 80 -0.40 14.60 7.68
N LEU A 81 -0.31 15.10 6.44
CA LEU A 81 -0.06 16.53 6.18
C LEU A 81 -1.18 17.41 6.74
N ILE A 82 -2.43 17.03 6.49
CA ILE A 82 -3.61 17.76 7.00
C ILE A 82 -3.63 17.74 8.53
N GLY A 83 -3.46 16.57 9.15
CA GLY A 83 -3.41 16.45 10.61
C GLY A 83 -2.30 17.30 11.24
N ASN A 84 -1.10 17.29 10.65
CA ASN A 84 0.01 18.11 11.11
C ASN A 84 -0.23 19.61 10.92
N PHE A 85 -0.92 20.01 9.85
CA PHE A 85 -1.33 21.40 9.63
C PHE A 85 -2.26 21.88 10.76
N PHE A 86 -3.31 21.12 11.08
CA PHE A 86 -4.21 21.46 12.17
C PHE A 86 -3.50 21.49 13.53
N MET A 87 -2.63 20.52 13.83
CA MET A 87 -1.88 20.53 15.09
C MET A 87 -1.01 21.78 15.25
N LYS A 88 -0.36 22.24 14.16
CA LYS A 88 0.40 23.50 14.19
C LYS A 88 -0.50 24.72 14.37
N LEU A 89 -1.66 24.73 13.71
CA LEU A 89 -2.64 25.80 13.86
C LEU A 89 -3.10 25.90 15.33
N PHE A 90 -3.48 24.79 15.95
CA PHE A 90 -3.93 24.77 17.34
C PHE A 90 -2.84 25.19 18.32
N LYS A 91 -1.59 24.73 18.12
CA LYS A 91 -0.46 25.14 18.97
C LYS A 91 -0.12 26.63 18.87
N ASN A 92 -0.48 27.30 17.77
CA ASN A 92 -0.27 28.74 17.62
C ASN A 92 -1.44 29.57 18.17
N ILE A 93 -2.62 28.95 18.36
CA ILE A 93 -3.83 29.61 18.86
C ILE A 93 -3.94 29.49 20.39
N PHE A 94 -3.49 28.37 20.96
CA PHE A 94 -3.48 28.07 22.40
C PHE A 94 -2.06 28.05 22.94
#